data_AF-A0A2C9XUH2-F1
#
_entry.id   AF-A0A2C9XUH2-F1
#
_cell.length_a   1.000
_cell.length_b   1.000
_cell.length_c   1.000
_cell.angle_alpha   90.00
_cell.angle_beta   90.00
_cell.angle_gamma   90.00
#
_symmetry.space_group_name_H-M   'P 1'
#
loop_
_entity.id
_entity.type
_entity.pdbx_description
1 polymer ?
#
loop_
_entity_poly.entity_id
_entity_poly.type
_entity_poly.pdbx_seq_one_letter_code
_entity_poly.pdbx_strand_id
1 'polypeptide(L)' 'MIGCSSQTLLGWVKRDQIDSGGREGVSTSERERLKTLERENKELRRANEILKLASAFFAQAELNRRLKS' A
#
# COMPACT_ATOMS: atom_id res chain seq x y z
N MET A 1 -21.41 -7.16 -36.16
CA MET A 1 -19.97 -6.94 -35.89
C MET A 1 -19.83 -6.64 -34.41
N ILE A 2 -19.06 -7.41 -33.66
CA ILE A 2 -18.79 -7.10 -32.24
C ILE A 2 -17.91 -5.85 -32.24
N GLY A 3 -18.33 -4.79 -31.57
CA GLY A 3 -17.72 -3.44 -31.64
C GLY A 3 -16.34 -3.31 -30.98
N CYS A 4 -15.51 -4.34 -30.99
CA CYS A 4 -14.16 -4.32 -30.44
C CYS A 4 -13.16 -5.01 -31.37
N SER A 5 -11.90 -4.57 -31.32
CA SER A 5 -10.82 -5.22 -32.07
C SER A 5 -10.52 -6.61 -31.48
N SER A 6 -10.13 -7.56 -32.33
CA SER A 6 -9.72 -8.91 -31.88
C SER A 6 -8.59 -8.85 -30.84
N GLN A 7 -7.71 -7.86 -30.91
CA GLN A 7 -6.64 -7.65 -29.94
C GLN A 7 -7.16 -7.29 -28.54
N THR A 8 -8.19 -6.44 -28.47
CA THR A 8 -8.84 -6.06 -27.20
C THR A 8 -9.48 -7.28 -26.54
N LEU A 9 -10.19 -8.09 -27.33
CA LEU A 9 -10.82 -9.32 -26.83
C LEU A 9 -9.80 -10.32 -26.31
N LEU A 10 -8.69 -10.53 -27.04
CA LEU A 10 -7.58 -11.37 -26.58
C LEU A 10 -6.97 -10.86 -25.28
N GLY A 11 -6.89 -9.55 -25.10
CA GLY A 11 -6.44 -8.93 -23.84
C GLY A 11 -7.34 -9.28 -22.66
N TRP A 12 -8.66 -9.26 -22.85
CA TRP A 12 -9.62 -9.64 -21.81
C TRP A 12 -9.55 -11.13 -21.47
N VAL A 13 -9.45 -12.01 -22.47
CA VAL A 13 -9.29 -13.45 -22.24
C VAL A 13 -8.01 -13.74 -21.45
N LYS A 14 -6.89 -13.09 -21.78
CA LYS A 14 -5.65 -13.25 -21.01
C LYS A 14 -5.79 -12.77 -19.56
N ARG A 15 -6.50 -11.66 -19.34
CA ARG A 15 -6.77 -11.14 -17.99
C ARG A 15 -7.60 -12.14 -17.19
N ASP A 16 -8.66 -12.65 -17.79
CA ASP A 16 -9.55 -13.64 -17.17
C ASP A 16 -8.82 -14.94 -16.83
N GLN A 17 -7.92 -15.42 -17.71
CA GLN A 17 -7.05 -16.57 -17.42
C GLN A 17 -6.12 -16.33 -16.21
N ILE A 18 -5.62 -15.10 -16.04
CA ILE A 18 -4.79 -14.74 -14.88
C ILE A 18 -5.65 -14.67 -13.62
N ASP A 19 -6.81 -14.02 -13.71
CA ASP A 19 -7.72 -13.83 -12.58
C ASP A 19 -8.33 -15.16 -12.09
N SER A 20 -8.51 -16.15 -12.99
CA SER A 20 -8.94 -17.52 -12.67
C SER A 20 -7.82 -18.47 -12.26
N GLY A 21 -6.55 -18.03 -12.33
CA GLY A 21 -5.38 -18.85 -12.00
C GLY A 21 -4.98 -19.87 -13.08
N GLY A 22 -5.62 -19.84 -14.26
CA GLY A 22 -5.25 -20.67 -15.40
C GLY A 22 -3.99 -20.19 -16.14
N ARG A 23 -3.46 -19.02 -15.76
CA ARG A 23 -2.23 -18.44 -16.31
C ARG A 23 -1.48 -17.67 -15.22
N GLU A 24 -0.16 -17.77 -15.25
CA GLU A 24 0.69 -16.97 -14.36
C GLU A 24 0.53 -15.47 -14.61
N GLY A 25 0.45 -14.71 -13.52
CA GLY A 25 0.36 -13.26 -13.53
C GLY A 25 -0.18 -12.73 -12.21
N VAL A 26 -0.10 -11.41 -12.02
CA VAL A 26 -0.74 -10.75 -10.87
C VAL A 26 -2.21 -10.52 -11.24
N SER A 27 -3.09 -11.18 -10.48
CA SER A 27 -4.53 -11.01 -10.63
C SER A 27 -4.95 -9.58 -10.29
N THR A 28 -6.13 -9.21 -10.78
CA THR A 28 -6.74 -7.92 -10.51
C THR A 28 -6.92 -7.70 -9.01
N SER A 29 -7.34 -8.74 -8.27
CA SER A 29 -7.56 -8.68 -6.82
C SER A 29 -6.24 -8.50 -6.04
N GLU A 30 -5.17 -9.20 -6.43
CA GLU A 30 -3.85 -9.02 -5.83
C GLU A 30 -3.32 -7.60 -6.04
N ARG A 31 -3.52 -7.04 -7.24
CA ARG A 31 -3.12 -5.67 -7.53
C ARG A 31 -3.87 -4.65 -6.69
N GLU A 32 -5.17 -4.82 -6.50
CA GLU A 32 -5.99 -3.95 -5.64
C GLU A 32 -5.56 -4.05 -4.17
N ARG A 33 -5.27 -5.27 -3.70
CA ARG A 33 -4.77 -5.51 -2.35
C ARG A 33 -3.42 -4.84 -2.13
N LEU A 34 -2.49 -4.97 -3.09
CA LEU A 34 -1.17 -4.31 -3.03
C LEU A 34 -1.33 -2.79 -2.93
N LYS A 35 -2.17 -2.19 -3.77
CA LYS A 35 -2.44 -0.74 -3.72
C LYS A 35 -3.00 -0.29 -2.37
N THR A 36 -3.88 -1.09 -1.78
CA THR A 36 -4.45 -0.82 -0.46
C THR A 36 -3.37 -0.88 0.62
N LEU A 37 -2.56 -1.94 0.61
CA LEU A 37 -1.45 -2.12 1.55
C LEU A 37 -0.40 -1.02 1.43
N GLU A 38 -0.06 -0.59 0.21
CA GLU A 38 0.88 0.52 -0.01
C GLU A 38 0.38 1.82 0.61
N ARG A 39 -0.92 2.09 0.47
CA ARG A 39 -1.56 3.27 1.08
C ARG A 39 -1.53 3.19 2.61
N GLU A 40 -1.92 2.06 3.17
CA GLU A 40 -1.89 1.84 4.62
C GLU A 40 -0.47 1.96 5.17
N ASN A 41 0.51 1.36 4.50
CA ASN A 41 1.91 1.43 4.94
C ASN A 41 2.43 2.87 4.94
N LYS A 42 2.04 3.67 3.94
CA LYS A 42 2.39 5.10 3.89
C LYS A 42 1.83 5.87 5.08
N GLU A 43 0.56 5.66 5.42
CA GLU A 43 -0.06 6.33 6.57
C GLU A 43 0.54 5.87 7.90
N LEU A 44 0.79 4.56 8.05
CA LEU A 44 1.44 4.00 9.23
C LEU A 44 2.86 4.54 9.42
N ARG A 45 3.62 4.70 8.33
CA ARG A 45 4.96 5.34 8.39
C ARG A 45 4.86 6.78 8.86
N ARG A 46 3.90 7.54 8.32
CA ARG A 46 3.68 8.93 8.74
C ARG A 46 3.32 9.04 10.22
N ALA A 47 2.41 8.19 10.69
CA ALA A 47 2.02 8.13 12.10
C ALA A 47 3.21 7.78 13.00
N ASN A 48 3.99 6.78 12.62
CA ASN A 48 5.18 6.38 13.37
C ASN A 48 6.22 7.51 13.47
N GLU A 49 6.43 8.29 12.41
CA GLU A 49 7.37 9.42 12.48
C GLU A 49 6.88 10.51 13.45
N ILE A 50 5.58 10.80 13.47
CA ILE A 50 4.99 11.73 14.45
C ILE A 50 5.22 11.22 15.88
N LEU A 51 4.95 9.93 16.12
CA LEU A 51 5.12 9.32 17.44
C LEU A 51 6.57 9.33 17.91
N LYS A 52 7.52 9.06 17.00
CA LYS A 52 8.96 9.14 17.32
C LYS A 52 9.37 10.55 17.72
N LEU A 53 8.95 11.55 16.95
CA LEU A 53 9.26 12.96 17.23
C LEU A 53 8.64 13.40 18.57
N ALA A 54 7.38 13.03 18.82
CA ALA A 54 6.71 13.31 20.08
C ALA A 54 7.45 12.65 21.26
N SER A 55 7.82 11.37 21.12
CA SER A 55 8.56 10.64 22.14
C SER A 55 9.91 11.29 22.45
N ALA A 56 10.66 11.73 21.43
CA ALA A 56 11.92 12.44 21.60
C ALA A 56 11.73 13.78 22.32
N PHE A 57 10.70 14.55 21.95
CA PHE A 57 10.38 15.82 22.59
C PHE A 57 10.05 15.64 24.08
N PHE A 58 9.20 14.67 24.42
CA PHE A 58 8.83 14.41 25.82
C PHE A 58 10.02 13.88 26.64
N ALA A 59 10.85 13.01 26.07
CA ALA A 59 12.06 12.54 26.73
C ALA A 59 13.01 13.70 27.08
N GLN A 60 13.20 14.65 26.15
CA GLN A 60 14.03 15.82 26.39
C GLN A 60 13.43 16.75 27.47
N ALA A 61 12.12 16.97 27.44
CA ALA A 61 11.43 17.78 28.45
C ALA A 61 11.58 17.17 29.86
N GLU A 62 11.45 15.85 29.97
CA GLU A 62 11.62 15.13 31.23
C GLU A 62 13.06 15.22 31.76
N LEU A 63 14.06 15.05 30.90
CA LEU A 63 15.47 15.24 31.26
C LEU A 63 15.73 16.66 31.77
N ASN A 64 15.21 17.66 31.06
CA ASN A 64 15.35 19.06 31.46
C ASN A 64 14.71 19.37 32.82
N ARG A 65 13.59 18.72 33.15
CA ARG A 65 12.93 18.85 34.46
C ARG A 65 13.80 18.28 35.58
N ARG A 66 14.38 17.10 35.36
CA ARG A 66 15.26 16.44 36.35
C ARG A 66 16.53 17.22 36.62
N LEU A 67 17.11 17.85 35.61
CA LEU A 67 18.34 18.66 35.75
C LEU A 67 18.13 20.01 36.45
N LYS A 68 16.88 20.50 36.53
CA LYS A 68 16.53 21.77 37.19
C LYS A 68 16.01 21.59 38.62
N SER A 69 15.77 20.35 39.05
CA SER A 69 15.42 19.99 40.42
C SER A 69 16.66 19.69 41.24
#